data_AF-A0A0N4U9P7-F1
#
_entry.id   AF-A0A0N4U9P7-F1
#
_cell.length_a   1.000
_cell.length_b   1.000
_cell.length_c   1.000
_cell.angle_alpha   90.00
_cell.angle_beta   90.00
_cell.angle_gamma   90.00
#
_symmetry.space_group_name_H-M   'P 1'
#
loop_
_entity.id
_entity.type
_entity.pdbx_description
1 polymer ?
#
loop_
_entity_poly.entity_id
_entity_poly.type
_entity_poly.pdbx_seq_one_letter_code
_entity_poly.pdbx_strand_id
1 'polypeptide(L)'
;MFNDEPITLFRLELERLQYIIHFPEEVAFQLSIIEYQLFYSIQPMDYVRYVSCDLTSVPVIDNPSPLKNLVKRLSEVSSWITHIIISMPTHDDRKMALSSIMRMIHTCWNIGDFST
;
A
#
# COMPACT_ATOMS: atom_id res chain seq x y z
N MET A 1 19.10 3.03 17.23
CA MET A 1 17.96 3.59 17.98
C MET A 1 16.75 3.28 17.13
N PHE A 2 15.82 2.46 17.64
CA PHE A 2 14.63 2.05 16.89
C PHE A 2 13.90 3.33 16.47
N ASN A 3 13.91 3.66 15.18
CA ASN A 3 13.01 4.69 14.69
C ASN A 3 11.62 4.10 14.88
N ASP A 4 10.92 4.63 15.88
CA ASP A 4 9.49 4.50 16.10
C ASP A 4 8.76 5.07 14.86
N GLU A 5 8.88 4.37 13.72
CA GLU A 5 7.93 4.56 12.65
C GLU A 5 6.55 4.27 13.24
N PRO A 6 5.55 5.15 13.01
CA PRO A 6 4.19 4.89 13.45
C PRO A 6 3.81 3.47 13.05
N ILE A 7 3.44 2.68 14.06
CA ILE A 7 3.42 1.20 14.05
C ILE A 7 2.68 0.65 12.83
N THR A 8 1.71 1.40 12.30
CA THR A 8 1.12 1.21 10.97
C THR A 8 0.32 2.46 10.60
N LEU A 9 0.59 3.10 9.45
CA LEU A 9 -0.11 4.32 9.01
C LEU A 9 -1.47 4.01 8.35
N PHE A 10 -1.60 2.88 7.68
CA PHE A 10 -2.75 2.54 6.86
C PHE A 10 -3.56 1.36 7.41
N ARG A 11 -3.15 0.79 8.53
CA ARG A 11 -3.75 -0.41 9.13
C ARG A 11 -5.26 -0.35 9.30
N LEU A 12 -5.83 0.73 9.86
CA LEU A 12 -7.28 0.80 10.09
C LEU A 12 -8.06 0.70 8.78
N GLU A 13 -7.54 1.32 7.72
CA GLU A 13 -8.15 1.23 6.40
C GLU A 13 -7.96 -0.16 5.79
N LEU A 14 -6.79 -0.78 5.91
CA LEU A 14 -6.55 -2.15 5.45
C LEU A 14 -7.40 -3.20 6.20
N GLU A 15 -7.60 -3.04 7.50
CA GLU A 15 -8.52 -3.86 8.30
C GLU A 15 -9.96 -3.70 7.80
N ARG A 16 -10.39 -2.47 7.48
CA ARG A 16 -11.70 -2.21 6.86
C ARG A 16 -11.82 -2.90 5.50
N LEU A 17 -10.80 -2.84 4.66
CA LEU A 17 -10.80 -3.49 3.35
C LEU A 17 -10.82 -5.02 3.43
N GLN A 18 -10.23 -5.60 4.48
CA GLN A 18 -10.27 -7.06 4.69
C GLN A 18 -11.71 -7.58 4.83
N TYR A 19 -12.62 -6.81 5.44
CA TYR A 19 -14.04 -7.19 5.56
C TYR A 19 -14.78 -7.27 4.22
N ILE A 20 -14.30 -6.56 3.21
CA ILE A 20 -14.94 -6.49 1.88
C ILE A 20 -14.12 -7.17 0.79
N ILE A 21 -13.16 -8.04 1.14
CA ILE A 21 -12.25 -8.70 0.19
C ILE A 21 -12.96 -9.55 -0.88
N HIS A 22 -14.21 -9.97 -0.63
CA HIS A 22 -15.05 -10.67 -1.60
C HIS A 22 -15.63 -9.74 -2.69
N PHE A 23 -15.50 -8.42 -2.53
CA PHE A 23 -15.85 -7.39 -3.51
C PHE A 23 -14.56 -6.73 -4.03
N PRO A 24 -13.77 -7.45 -4.85
CA PRO A 24 -12.43 -7.02 -5.23
C PRO A 24 -12.40 -5.69 -5.97
N GLU A 25 -13.47 -5.34 -6.69
CA GLU A 25 -13.60 -4.06 -7.39
C GLU A 25 -13.70 -2.87 -6.42
N GLU A 26 -14.44 -3.02 -5.32
CA GLU A 26 -14.53 -1.98 -4.28
C GLU A 26 -13.20 -1.83 -3.53
N VAL A 27 -12.54 -2.95 -3.23
CA VAL A 27 -11.22 -2.93 -2.59
C VAL A 27 -10.20 -2.21 -3.49
N ALA A 28 -10.17 -2.56 -4.77
CA ALA A 28 -9.29 -1.91 -5.75
C ALA A 28 -9.55 -0.41 -5.82
N PHE A 29 -10.82 0.00 -5.90
CA PHE A 29 -11.20 1.42 -5.93
C PHE A 29 -10.70 2.19 -4.70
N GLN A 30 -10.91 1.66 -3.49
CA GLN A 30 -10.48 2.30 -2.25
C GLN A 30 -8.95 2.37 -2.14
N LEU A 31 -8.23 1.31 -2.51
CA LEU A 31 -6.76 1.31 -2.58
C LEU A 31 -6.26 2.39 -3.54
N SER A 32 -6.81 2.43 -4.75
CA SER A 32 -6.41 3.35 -5.81
C SER A 32 -6.70 4.82 -5.46
N ILE A 33 -7.78 5.14 -4.74
CA ILE A 33 -8.04 6.53 -4.30
C ILE A 33 -6.93 7.04 -3.37
N ILE A 34 -6.55 6.22 -2.39
CA ILE A 34 -5.52 6.61 -1.41
C ILE A 34 -4.17 6.71 -2.12
N GLU A 35 -3.84 5.75 -2.98
CA GLU A 35 -2.62 5.78 -3.77
C GLU A 35 -2.57 7.01 -4.68
N TYR A 36 -3.67 7.34 -5.36
CA TYR A 36 -3.79 8.56 -6.16
C TYR A 36 -3.47 9.81 -5.32
N GLN A 37 -4.07 9.96 -4.14
CA GLN A 37 -3.80 11.11 -3.26
C GLN A 37 -2.34 11.18 -2.82
N LEU A 38 -1.74 10.03 -2.47
CA LEU A 38 -0.33 9.97 -2.11
C LEU A 38 0.58 10.35 -3.28
N PHE A 39 0.34 9.81 -4.48
CA PHE A 39 1.10 10.12 -5.69
C PHE A 39 1.02 11.59 -6.07
N TYR A 40 -0.17 12.19 -6.03
CA TYR A 40 -0.36 13.60 -6.39
C TYR A 40 0.12 14.59 -5.32
N SER A 41 0.37 14.13 -4.09
CA SER A 41 0.95 14.96 -3.03
C SER A 41 2.46 15.20 -3.18
N ILE A 42 3.09 14.49 -4.11
CA ILE A 42 4.53 14.43 -4.27
C ILE A 42 5.02 15.41 -5.32
N GLN A 43 6.05 16.19 -4.98
CA GLN A 43 6.76 17.04 -5.92
C GLN A 43 8.01 16.33 -6.47
N PRO A 44 8.47 16.65 -7.69
CA PRO A 44 9.71 16.10 -8.25
C PRO A 44 10.93 16.24 -7.32
N MET A 45 11.01 17.35 -6.58
CA MET A 45 12.08 17.60 -5.62
C MET A 45 12.08 16.62 -4.44
N ASP A 46 10.93 16.04 -4.09
CA ASP A 46 10.85 15.04 -3.01
C ASP A 46 11.64 13.78 -3.35
N TYR A 47 11.68 13.37 -4.62
CA TYR A 47 12.48 12.22 -5.09
C TYR A 47 13.98 12.47 -4.92
N VAL A 48 14.45 13.63 -5.37
CA VAL A 48 15.87 14.01 -5.22
C VAL A 48 16.25 14.03 -3.74
N ARG A 49 15.39 14.63 -2.91
CA ARG A 49 15.59 14.72 -1.46
C ARG A 49 15.58 13.33 -0.80
N TYR A 50 14.65 12.47 -1.17
CA TYR A 50 14.55 11.10 -0.65
C TYR A 50 15.83 10.30 -0.94
N VAL A 51 16.29 10.30 -2.19
CA VAL A 51 17.54 9.63 -2.60
C VAL A 51 18.76 10.25 -1.89
N SER A 52 18.82 11.57 -1.79
CA SER A 52 19.91 12.27 -1.12
C SER A 52 20.00 11.91 0.37
N CYS A 53 18.86 11.88 1.07
CA CYS A 53 18.81 11.48 2.48
C CYS A 53 19.20 10.01 2.68
N ASP A 54 18.76 9.12 1.79
CA ASP A 54 19.12 7.69 1.83
C ASP A 54 20.63 7.48 1.67
N LEU A 55 21.25 8.18 0.70
CA LEU A 55 22.70 8.15 0.47
C LEU A 55 23.52 8.77 1.60
N THR A 56 23.01 9.82 2.24
CA THR A 56 23.75 10.57 3.27
C THR A 56 23.48 10.06 4.69
N SER A 57 22.62 9.04 4.86
CA SER A 57 22.17 8.51 6.15
C SER A 57 21.61 9.59 7.11
N VAL A 58 21.10 10.70 6.56
CA VAL A 58 20.53 11.79 7.36
C VAL A 58 19.33 11.25 8.16
N PRO A 59 19.24 11.53 9.46
CA PRO A 59 18.17 11.02 10.32
C PRO A 59 16.79 11.30 9.73
N VAL A 60 15.98 10.24 9.64
CA VAL A 60 14.63 10.23 9.06
C VAL A 60 13.70 11.30 9.66
N ILE A 61 13.91 11.62 10.94
CA ILE A 61 13.13 12.57 11.75
C ILE A 61 13.24 14.00 11.18
N ASP A 62 14.39 14.36 10.60
CA ASP A 62 14.64 15.71 10.11
C ASP A 62 14.00 15.97 8.74
N ASN A 63 13.36 14.97 8.13
CA ASN A 63 12.81 15.11 6.79
C ASN A 63 11.61 14.17 6.51
N PRO A 64 10.38 14.57 6.87
CA PRO A 64 9.17 13.84 6.49
C PRO A 64 8.92 14.02 4.99
N SER A 65 9.52 13.15 4.18
CA SER A 65 9.24 13.13 2.75
C SER A 65 7.91 12.41 2.48
N PRO A 66 6.98 12.98 1.70
CA PRO A 66 5.76 12.30 1.26
C PRO A 66 6.03 10.93 0.59
N LEU A 67 7.22 10.75 0.00
CA LEU A 67 7.67 9.46 -0.54
C LEU A 67 7.75 8.35 0.50
N LYS A 68 8.10 8.67 1.75
CA LYS A 68 8.12 7.67 2.82
C LYS A 68 6.74 7.09 3.06
N ASN A 69 5.69 7.90 2.90
CA ASN A 69 4.31 7.42 3.02
C ASN A 69 3.95 6.47 1.87
N LEU A 70 4.44 6.69 0.64
CA LEU A 70 4.29 5.72 -0.46
C LEU A 70 5.03 4.41 -0.20
N VAL A 71 6.29 4.48 0.24
CA VAL A 71 7.09 3.28 0.56
C VAL A 71 6.42 2.50 1.69
N LYS A 72 5.96 3.20 2.73
CA LYS A 72 5.21 2.62 3.84
C LYS A 72 3.90 2.00 3.35
N ARG A 73 3.14 2.71 2.50
CA ARG A 73 1.90 2.20 1.89
C ARG A 73 2.13 0.88 1.16
N LEU A 74 3.14 0.82 0.28
CA LEU A 74 3.50 -0.41 -0.43
C LEU A 74 3.84 -1.55 0.54
N SER A 75 4.63 -1.26 1.58
CA SER A 75 5.04 -2.27 2.56
C SER A 75 3.84 -2.82 3.36
N GLU A 76 2.93 -1.95 3.78
CA GLU A 76 1.74 -2.32 4.56
C GLU A 76 0.73 -3.09 3.70
N VAL A 77 0.48 -2.67 2.46
CA VAL A 77 -0.40 -3.39 1.52
C VAL A 77 0.17 -4.78 1.21
N SER A 78 1.48 -4.89 0.99
CA SER A 78 2.13 -6.19 0.72
C SER A 78 2.05 -7.13 1.93
N SER A 79 2.27 -6.59 3.13
CA SER A 79 2.13 -7.35 4.38
C SER A 79 0.69 -7.78 4.62
N TRP A 80 -0.28 -6.89 4.36
CA TRP A 80 -1.72 -7.14 4.48
C TRP A 80 -2.19 -8.25 3.52
N ILE A 81 -1.81 -8.19 2.24
CA ILE A 81 -2.09 -9.26 1.26
C ILE A 81 -1.54 -10.60 1.76
N THR A 82 -0.28 -10.61 2.20
CA THR A 82 0.35 -11.81 2.75
C THR A 82 -0.43 -12.34 3.94
N HIS A 83 -0.82 -11.47 4.87
CA HIS A 83 -1.59 -11.82 6.06
C HIS A 83 -2.96 -12.43 5.71
N ILE A 84 -3.69 -11.85 4.74
CA ILE A 84 -4.96 -12.39 4.26
C ILE A 84 -4.78 -13.82 3.78
N ILE A 85 -3.77 -14.10 2.96
CA ILE A 85 -3.55 -15.43 2.39
C ILE A 85 -3.17 -16.43 3.48
N ILE A 86 -2.24 -16.09 4.37
CA ILE A 86 -1.75 -17.06 5.37
C ILE A 86 -2.72 -17.31 6.53
N SER A 87 -3.61 -16.35 6.82
CA SER A 87 -4.58 -16.44 7.93
C SER A 87 -5.82 -17.28 7.61
N MET A 88 -6.05 -17.62 6.34
CA MET A 88 -7.17 -18.47 5.93
C MET A 88 -7.03 -19.91 6.47
N PRO A 89 -8.08 -20.50 7.05
CA PRO A 89 -7.98 -21.76 7.79
C PRO A 89 -7.79 -22.98 6.89
N THR A 90 -8.46 -23.01 5.73
CA THR A 90 -8.40 -24.14 4.79
C THR A 90 -7.59 -23.82 3.54
N HIS A 91 -7.24 -24.86 2.77
CA HIS A 91 -6.58 -24.69 1.48
C HIS A 91 -7.52 -24.07 0.44
N ASP A 92 -8.82 -24.35 0.49
CA ASP A 92 -9.77 -23.82 -0.49
C ASP A 92 -10.10 -22.36 -0.19
N ASP A 93 -10.17 -21.96 1.08
CA ASP A 93 -10.29 -20.54 1.46
C ASP A 93 -9.07 -19.73 0.97
N ARG A 94 -7.86 -20.30 1.07
CA ARG A 94 -6.63 -19.67 0.54
C ARG A 94 -6.69 -19.45 -0.97
N LYS A 95 -7.20 -20.43 -1.72
CA LYS A 95 -7.40 -20.28 -3.18
C LYS A 95 -8.45 -19.22 -3.49
N MET A 96 -9.53 -19.16 -2.72
CA MET A 96 -10.58 -18.16 -2.89
C MET A 96 -10.06 -16.75 -2.62
N ALA A 97 -9.34 -16.56 -1.51
CA ALA A 97 -8.68 -15.29 -1.18
C ALA A 97 -7.70 -14.87 -2.28
N LEU A 98 -6.86 -15.79 -2.77
CA LEU A 98 -5.95 -15.53 -3.89
C LEU A 98 -6.71 -15.11 -5.15
N SER A 99 -7.83 -15.78 -5.48
CA SER A 99 -8.67 -15.42 -6.63
C SER A 99 -9.24 -14.01 -6.50
N SER A 100 -9.76 -13.63 -5.33
CA SER A 100 -10.22 -12.26 -5.04
C SER A 100 -9.08 -11.25 -5.18
N ILE A 101 -7.90 -11.54 -4.63
CA ILE A 101 -6.73 -10.67 -4.72
C ILE A 101 -6.29 -10.48 -6.18
N MET A 102 -6.27 -11.53 -6.99
CA MET A 102 -5.94 -11.42 -8.41
C MET A 102 -6.93 -10.54 -9.18
N ARG A 103 -8.24 -10.68 -8.88
CA ARG A 103 -9.27 -9.79 -9.45
C ARG A 103 -9.08 -8.34 -9.01
N MET A 104 -8.77 -8.12 -7.73
CA MET A 104 -8.48 -6.79 -7.19
C MET A 104 -7.28 -6.16 -7.91
N ILE A 105 -6.18 -6.89 -8.08
CA ILE A 105 -4.97 -6.42 -8.79
C ILE A 105 -5.31 -6.03 -10.24
N HIS A 106 -6.07 -6.87 -10.94
CA HIS A 106 -6.50 -6.58 -12.31
C HIS A 106 -7.36 -5.30 -12.37
N THR A 107 -8.27 -5.11 -11.41
CA THR A 107 -9.05 -3.87 -11.32
C THR A 107 -8.18 -2.66 -10.99
N CYS A 108 -7.20 -2.76 -10.09
CA CYS A 108 -6.24 -1.69 -9.82
C CYS A 108 -5.48 -1.29 -11.08
N TRP A 109 -5.04 -2.28 -11.87
CA TRP A 109 -4.39 -2.03 -13.16
C TRP A 109 -5.30 -1.23 -14.09
N ASN A 110 -6.56 -1.66 -14.25
CA ASN A 110 -7.51 -0.96 -15.12
C ASN A 110 -7.85 0.46 -14.63
N ILE A 111 -7.78 0.73 -13.33
CA ILE A 111 -7.99 2.08 -12.78
C ILE A 111 -6.76 2.97 -13.04
N GLY A 112 -5.56 2.42 -12.89
CA GLY A 112 -4.29 3.16 -13.04
C GLY A 112 -3.81 3.31 -14.48
N ASP A 113 -4.26 2.44 -15.38
CA ASP A 113 -3.95 2.49 -16.81
C ASP A 113 -4.79 3.60 -17.48
N PHE A 114 -4.30 4.83 -17.40
CA PHE A 114 -4.83 5.97 -18.16
C PHE A 114 -4.32 6.00 -19.60
N SER A 115 -3.95 4.87 -20.22
CA SER A 115 -3.69 4.84 -21.67
C SER A 115 -4.99 4.95 -22.47
N THR A 116 -5.64 6.12 -22.37
CA THR A 116 -6.61 6.68 -23.33
C THR A 116 -6.45 8.19 -23.29
#